data_AF-A0A2E3B0V8-F1
#
_entry.id   AF-A0A2E3B0V8-F1
#
_cell.length_a   1.000
_cell.length_b   1.000
_cell.length_c   1.000
_cell.angle_alpha   90.00
_cell.angle_beta   90.00
_cell.angle_gamma   90.00
#
_symmetry.space_group_name_H-M   'P 1'
#
loop_
_entity.id
_entity.type
_entity.pdbx_description
1 polymer ?
#
loop_
_entity_poly.entity_id
_entity_poly.type
_entity_poly.pdbx_seq_one_letter_code
_entity_poly.pdbx_strand_id
1 'polypeptide(L)'
;MSEELGSINKPEAGDIMQNKKAYIVTMVQAQPGAPEGFEEKYNKYWEAIEVHLSQIESKAGVVNKIFCEGIVGKGDDAKLMLEQSNPGAHNIARRRISSGATFEEFEDKEILGQLIDWSRCLQVGLINQKVVEEIHKNYTSITEKRNNFIQSQLEKNITDSDSILLIVGNTAINIPENVEKFIISPPELDELERWVNETNEAIRKQMEQQQQQQQPESTQNNKSEDDGSGNSKLWTPG
;
A
#
# COMPACT_ATOMS: atom_id res chain seq x y z
N MET A 1 -51.26 19.17 -31.73
CA MET A 1 -50.54 17.88 -31.77
C MET A 1 -49.14 18.17 -31.29
N SER A 2 -48.91 17.97 -30.00
CA SER A 2 -47.62 18.18 -29.35
C SER A 2 -47.21 16.82 -28.81
N GLU A 3 -46.22 16.19 -29.45
CA GLU A 3 -45.64 14.94 -28.99
C GLU A 3 -44.92 15.19 -27.66
N GLU A 4 -45.39 14.56 -26.58
CA GLU A 4 -44.66 14.51 -25.31
C GLU A 4 -43.43 13.62 -25.49
N LEU A 5 -42.27 14.26 -25.51
CA LEU A 5 -40.96 13.63 -25.50
C LEU A 5 -40.74 12.88 -24.18
N GLY A 6 -40.60 11.56 -24.29
CA GLY A 6 -39.77 10.72 -23.43
C GLY A 6 -40.17 10.65 -21.96
N SER A 7 -41.02 9.68 -21.62
CA SER A 7 -41.12 9.14 -20.26
C SER A 7 -39.72 8.74 -19.77
N ILE A 8 -39.17 9.49 -18.81
CA ILE A 8 -38.01 9.04 -18.03
C ILE A 8 -38.50 7.85 -17.22
N ASN A 9 -38.16 6.64 -17.67
CA ASN A 9 -38.24 5.46 -16.83
C ASN A 9 -37.30 5.71 -15.64
N LYS A 10 -37.90 6.04 -14.49
CA LYS A 10 -37.23 5.86 -13.20
C LYS A 10 -36.71 4.42 -13.20
N PRO A 11 -35.42 4.18 -12.90
CA PRO A 11 -34.98 2.82 -12.66
C PRO A 11 -35.91 2.23 -11.60
N GLU A 12 -36.45 1.04 -11.86
CA GLU A 12 -37.19 0.30 -10.84
C GLU A 12 -36.32 0.23 -9.60
N ALA A 13 -36.91 0.53 -8.43
CA ALA A 13 -36.27 0.38 -7.13
C ALA A 13 -36.11 -1.11 -6.76
N GLY A 14 -35.52 -1.89 -7.67
CA GLY A 14 -35.09 -3.26 -7.45
C GLY A 14 -33.74 -3.25 -6.76
N ASP A 15 -33.70 -3.81 -5.56
CA ASP A 15 -32.52 -4.15 -4.75
C ASP A 15 -31.71 -3.00 -4.15
N ILE A 16 -32.38 -2.18 -3.32
CA ILE A 16 -31.71 -1.36 -2.28
C ILE A 16 -31.21 -2.23 -1.09
N MET A 17 -31.22 -3.57 -1.19
CA MET A 17 -31.07 -4.48 -0.03
C MET A 17 -29.86 -5.44 -0.05
N GLN A 18 -28.73 -5.13 -0.70
CA GLN A 18 -27.44 -5.81 -0.46
C GLN A 18 -26.21 -4.90 -0.73
N ASN A 19 -26.16 -3.69 -0.17
CA ASN A 19 -25.08 -2.73 -0.46
C ASN A 19 -23.78 -3.04 0.31
N LYS A 20 -23.06 -4.06 -0.17
CA LYS A 20 -21.68 -4.34 0.23
C LYS A 20 -20.80 -3.16 -0.18
N LYS A 21 -19.94 -2.67 0.70
CA LYS A 21 -19.08 -1.50 0.44
C LYS A 21 -17.64 -1.81 0.76
N ALA A 22 -16.73 -1.26 -0.04
CA ALA A 22 -15.30 -1.27 0.23
C ALA A 22 -14.76 0.17 0.29
N TYR A 23 -14.33 0.58 1.46
CA TYR A 23 -13.53 1.77 1.66
C TYR A 23 -12.07 1.40 1.45
N ILE A 24 -11.44 1.94 0.41
CA ILE A 24 -10.11 1.55 -0.04
C ILE A 24 -9.15 2.70 0.24
N VAL A 25 -8.09 2.42 1.00
CA VAL A 25 -7.09 3.37 1.46
C VAL A 25 -5.71 2.89 1.03
N THR A 26 -4.87 3.80 0.55
CA THR A 26 -3.47 3.51 0.21
C THR A 26 -2.65 3.19 1.47
N MET A 27 -1.92 2.08 1.49
CA MET A 27 -0.97 1.79 2.55
C MET A 27 0.28 2.67 2.39
N VAL A 28 0.45 3.65 3.26
CA VAL A 28 1.70 4.41 3.38
C VAL A 28 2.55 3.81 4.49
N GLN A 29 3.77 3.39 4.18
CA GLN A 29 4.67 2.76 5.16
C GLN A 29 5.27 3.78 6.12
N ALA A 30 5.37 3.41 7.40
CA ALA A 30 6.25 4.11 8.33
C ALA A 30 7.70 3.86 7.92
N GLN A 31 8.54 4.90 7.95
CA GLN A 31 9.92 4.82 7.49
C GLN A 31 10.88 5.27 8.60
N PRO A 32 11.33 4.35 9.47
CA PRO A 32 12.35 4.64 10.47
C PRO A 32 13.63 5.18 9.82
N GLY A 33 14.12 6.32 10.29
CA GLY A 33 15.32 6.96 9.72
C GLY A 33 15.07 7.74 8.43
N ALA A 34 13.81 7.99 8.05
CA ALA A 34 13.49 8.92 6.97
C ALA A 34 13.98 10.35 7.27
N PRO A 35 14.19 11.18 6.23
CA PRO A 35 14.61 12.57 6.41
C PRO A 35 13.61 13.39 7.24
N GLU A 36 14.12 14.43 7.90
CA GLU A 36 13.30 15.36 8.69
C GLU A 36 12.15 15.93 7.84
N GLY A 37 10.93 15.88 8.38
CA GLY A 37 9.70 16.29 7.69
C GLY A 37 8.86 15.14 7.17
N PHE A 38 9.42 13.93 6.97
CA PHE A 38 8.64 12.75 6.55
C PHE A 38 7.53 12.42 7.54
N GLU A 39 7.87 12.35 8.84
CA GLU A 39 6.94 11.94 9.89
C GLU A 39 5.72 12.87 9.98
N GLU A 40 5.92 14.19 9.81
CA GLU A 40 4.81 15.16 9.78
C GLU A 40 3.86 14.88 8.61
N LYS A 41 4.40 14.62 7.41
CA LYS A 41 3.61 14.33 6.21
C LYS A 41 2.89 12.99 6.32
N TYR A 42 3.58 11.97 6.83
CA TYR A 42 3.00 10.66 7.14
C TYR A 42 1.83 10.78 8.13
N ASN A 43 1.98 11.55 9.21
CA ASN A 43 0.92 11.72 10.20
C ASN A 43 -0.28 12.48 9.63
N LYS A 44 -0.05 13.56 8.87
CA LYS A 44 -1.13 14.31 8.20
C LYS A 44 -1.93 13.43 7.25
N TYR A 45 -1.27 12.56 6.50
CA TYR A 45 -1.95 11.59 5.64
C TYR A 45 -2.92 10.71 6.45
N TRP A 46 -2.45 10.07 7.52
CA TRP A 46 -3.31 9.19 8.32
C TRP A 46 -4.42 9.94 9.07
N GLU A 47 -4.17 11.17 9.50
CA GLU A 47 -5.21 12.05 10.07
C GLU A 47 -6.31 12.37 9.04
N ALA A 48 -5.93 12.69 7.80
CA ALA A 48 -6.88 12.96 6.72
C ALA A 48 -7.70 11.72 6.37
N ILE A 49 -7.07 10.53 6.33
CA ILE A 49 -7.76 9.25 6.16
C ILE A 49 -8.83 9.05 7.24
N GLU A 50 -8.50 9.30 8.50
CA GLU A 50 -9.47 9.15 9.60
C GLU A 50 -10.68 10.08 9.45
N VAL A 51 -10.44 11.34 9.07
CA VAL A 51 -11.51 12.33 8.82
C VAL A 51 -12.40 11.88 7.67
N HIS A 52 -11.81 11.47 6.54
CA HIS A 52 -12.56 11.03 5.36
C HIS A 52 -13.35 9.75 5.60
N LEU A 53 -12.75 8.75 6.27
CA LEU A 53 -13.43 7.52 6.63
C LEU A 53 -14.60 7.81 7.58
N SER A 54 -14.41 8.64 8.62
CA SER A 54 -15.50 8.97 9.54
C SER A 54 -16.67 9.65 8.83
N GLN A 55 -16.39 10.54 7.88
CA GLN A 55 -17.42 11.20 7.07
C GLN A 55 -18.17 10.21 6.18
N ILE A 56 -17.49 9.28 5.52
CA ILE A 56 -18.15 8.31 4.65
C ILE A 56 -18.93 7.27 5.45
N GLU A 57 -18.39 6.81 6.57
CA GLU A 57 -19.05 5.86 7.47
C GLU A 57 -20.37 6.44 8.02
N SER A 58 -20.43 7.76 8.28
CA SER A 58 -21.65 8.45 8.72
C SER A 58 -22.79 8.47 7.69
N LYS A 59 -22.48 8.22 6.41
CA LYS A 59 -23.45 8.31 5.29
C LYS A 59 -23.70 6.95 4.62
N ALA A 60 -22.67 6.13 4.51
CA ALA A 60 -22.67 4.91 3.71
C ALA A 60 -22.58 3.63 4.55
N GLY A 61 -22.34 3.72 5.86
CA GLY A 61 -22.30 2.58 6.77
C GLY A 61 -20.93 2.40 7.42
N VAL A 62 -20.93 1.98 8.68
CA VAL A 62 -19.71 1.82 9.48
C VAL A 62 -18.91 0.59 9.06
N VAL A 63 -17.58 0.68 9.10
CA VAL A 63 -16.71 -0.46 8.86
C VAL A 63 -16.98 -1.56 9.88
N ASN A 64 -17.21 -2.78 9.40
CA ASN A 64 -17.37 -3.97 10.22
C ASN A 64 -16.29 -5.04 10.00
N LYS A 65 -15.52 -4.95 8.90
CA LYS A 65 -14.39 -5.85 8.60
C LYS A 65 -13.21 -5.07 8.06
N ILE A 66 -12.01 -5.46 8.46
CA ILE A 66 -10.76 -4.81 8.07
C ILE A 66 -9.86 -5.85 7.42
N PHE A 67 -9.31 -5.50 6.26
CA PHE A 67 -8.27 -6.26 5.58
C PHE A 67 -7.09 -5.34 5.31
N CYS A 68 -5.88 -5.83 5.54
CA CYS A 68 -4.68 -5.02 5.48
C CYS A 68 -3.56 -5.78 4.78
N GLU A 69 -3.08 -5.23 3.67
CA GLU A 69 -1.93 -5.74 2.93
C GLU A 69 -0.68 -5.78 3.82
N GLY A 70 0.08 -6.86 3.70
CA GLY A 70 1.32 -7.07 4.46
C GLY A 70 1.13 -7.51 5.91
N ILE A 71 -0.11 -7.68 6.39
CA ILE A 71 -0.42 -8.15 7.75
C ILE A 71 -0.96 -9.58 7.70
N VAL A 72 -0.27 -10.48 8.39
CA VAL A 72 -0.60 -11.91 8.44
C VAL A 72 -1.55 -12.19 9.61
N GLY A 73 -2.47 -13.13 9.39
CA GLY A 73 -3.37 -13.64 10.43
C GLY A 73 -4.64 -12.80 10.58
N LYS A 74 -5.32 -12.97 11.72
CA LYS A 74 -6.62 -12.35 12.02
C LYS A 74 -6.72 -11.96 13.49
N GLY A 75 -7.70 -11.14 13.84
CA GLY A 75 -7.99 -10.79 15.23
C GLY A 75 -6.80 -10.11 15.92
N ASP A 76 -6.52 -10.50 17.17
CA ASP A 76 -5.55 -9.79 18.01
C ASP A 76 -4.09 -9.93 17.55
N ASP A 77 -3.71 -11.08 16.99
CA ASP A 77 -2.35 -11.28 16.45
C ASP A 77 -2.08 -10.32 15.29
N ALA A 78 -3.05 -10.14 14.39
CA ALA A 78 -2.96 -9.21 13.28
C ALA A 78 -2.92 -7.75 13.76
N LYS A 79 -3.69 -7.41 14.80
CA LYS A 79 -3.66 -6.06 15.41
C LYS A 79 -2.28 -5.73 15.98
N LEU A 80 -1.66 -6.68 16.68
CA LEU A 80 -0.33 -6.51 17.26
C LEU A 80 0.72 -6.37 16.15
N MET A 81 0.64 -7.19 15.10
CA MET A 81 1.54 -7.07 13.96
C MET A 81 1.40 -5.70 13.28
N LEU A 82 0.17 -5.21 13.08
CA LEU A 82 -0.08 -3.90 12.49
C LEU A 82 0.42 -2.76 13.38
N GLU A 83 0.27 -2.87 14.70
CA GLU A 83 0.79 -1.87 15.65
C GLU A 83 2.31 -1.71 15.53
N GLN A 84 3.01 -2.83 15.39
CA GLN A 84 4.47 -2.85 15.30
C GLN A 84 5.00 -2.38 13.94
N SER A 85 4.27 -2.65 12.86
CA SER A 85 4.72 -2.34 11.50
C SER A 85 4.26 -0.97 11.00
N ASN A 86 3.06 -0.53 11.36
CA ASN A 86 2.46 0.69 10.82
C ASN A 86 1.52 1.38 11.83
N PRO A 87 2.03 2.28 12.69
CA PRO A 87 1.24 2.95 13.72
C PRO A 87 0.07 3.77 13.18
N GLY A 88 0.23 4.39 12.01
CA GLY A 88 -0.83 5.16 11.33
C GLY A 88 -2.02 4.29 10.95
N ALA A 89 -1.78 3.21 10.20
CA ALA A 89 -2.81 2.23 9.86
C ALA A 89 -3.41 1.55 11.10
N HIS A 90 -2.59 1.25 12.12
CA HIS A 90 -3.06 0.70 13.39
C HIS A 90 -4.06 1.64 14.08
N ASN A 91 -3.80 2.96 14.10
CA ASN A 91 -4.72 3.94 14.70
C ASN A 91 -6.10 3.94 14.01
N ILE A 92 -6.14 3.82 12.68
CA ILE A 92 -7.37 3.70 11.89
C ILE A 92 -8.11 2.41 12.25
N ALA A 93 -7.39 1.29 12.24
CA ALA A 93 -7.99 -0.02 12.48
C ALA A 93 -8.51 -0.15 13.92
N ARG A 94 -7.73 0.30 14.91
CA ARG A 94 -8.08 0.22 16.34
C ARG A 94 -9.40 0.91 16.65
N ARG A 95 -9.65 2.11 16.11
CA ARG A 95 -10.92 2.84 16.33
C ARG A 95 -12.13 2.05 15.85
N ARG A 96 -12.04 1.42 14.67
CA ARG A 96 -13.11 0.62 14.08
C ARG A 96 -13.30 -0.70 14.83
N ILE A 97 -12.22 -1.34 15.24
CA ILE A 97 -12.26 -2.52 16.11
C ILE A 97 -12.94 -2.21 17.45
N SER A 98 -12.64 -1.07 18.07
CA SER A 98 -13.31 -0.63 19.30
C SER A 98 -14.81 -0.39 19.11
N SER A 99 -15.26 -0.14 17.88
CA SER A 99 -16.66 0.00 17.49
C SER A 99 -17.31 -1.31 17.01
N GLY A 100 -16.59 -2.44 17.09
CA GLY A 100 -17.11 -3.77 16.77
C GLY A 100 -16.61 -4.38 15.46
N ALA A 101 -15.72 -3.73 14.72
CA ALA A 101 -15.14 -4.32 13.51
C ALA A 101 -14.19 -5.49 13.83
N THR A 102 -14.15 -6.47 12.94
CA THR A 102 -13.18 -7.57 13.01
C THR A 102 -12.01 -7.33 12.07
N PHE A 103 -10.84 -7.85 12.45
CA PHE A 103 -9.66 -7.88 11.58
C PHE A 103 -9.61 -9.25 10.92
N GLU A 104 -9.84 -9.28 9.62
CA GLU A 104 -9.95 -10.50 8.81
C GLU A 104 -8.60 -10.87 8.19
N GLU A 105 -8.42 -12.16 7.93
CA GLU A 105 -7.22 -12.66 7.28
C GLU A 105 -7.16 -12.22 5.82
N PHE A 106 -6.03 -11.62 5.45
CA PHE A 106 -5.81 -11.10 4.11
C PHE A 106 -4.52 -11.64 3.47
N GLU A 107 -3.51 -11.95 4.29
CA GLU A 107 -2.23 -12.51 3.85
C GLU A 107 -2.00 -13.90 4.42
N ASP A 108 -1.50 -14.80 3.58
CA ASP A 108 -0.93 -16.06 4.03
C ASP A 108 0.54 -15.88 4.37
N LYS A 109 0.95 -16.43 5.52
CA LYS A 109 2.31 -16.28 6.05
C LYS A 109 3.40 -16.79 5.11
N GLU A 110 3.20 -17.97 4.54
CA GLU A 110 4.21 -18.64 3.72
C GLU A 110 4.29 -18.01 2.32
N ILE A 111 3.15 -17.59 1.77
CA ILE A 111 3.08 -16.86 0.50
C ILE A 111 3.75 -15.50 0.64
N LEU A 112 3.38 -14.72 1.67
CA LEU A 112 3.95 -13.39 1.89
C LEU A 112 5.45 -13.46 2.19
N GLY A 113 5.88 -14.43 3.00
CA GLY A 113 7.31 -14.64 3.28
C GLY A 113 8.13 -14.91 2.03
N GLN A 114 7.68 -15.83 1.17
CA GLN A 114 8.35 -16.11 -0.12
C GLN A 114 8.37 -14.88 -1.03
N LEU A 115 7.26 -14.13 -1.13
CA LEU A 115 7.21 -12.91 -1.91
C LEU A 115 8.25 -11.89 -1.44
N ILE A 116 8.34 -11.68 -0.13
CA ILE A 116 9.32 -10.76 0.48
C ILE A 116 10.75 -11.20 0.16
N ASP A 117 11.06 -12.48 0.34
CA ASP A 117 12.43 -12.97 0.13
C ASP A 117 12.82 -12.94 -1.35
N TRP A 118 11.90 -13.29 -2.27
CA TRP A 118 12.16 -13.11 -3.70
C TRP A 118 12.34 -11.65 -4.09
N SER A 119 11.54 -10.74 -3.51
CA SER A 119 11.68 -9.29 -3.73
C SER A 119 13.06 -8.79 -3.26
N ARG A 120 13.51 -9.20 -2.07
CA ARG A 120 14.86 -8.88 -1.54
C ARG A 120 15.97 -9.39 -2.46
N CYS A 121 15.84 -10.61 -2.96
CA CYS A 121 16.79 -11.18 -3.93
C CYS A 121 16.85 -10.39 -5.25
N LEU A 122 15.75 -9.76 -5.68
CA LEU A 122 15.78 -8.88 -6.84
C LEU A 122 16.45 -7.53 -6.53
N GLN A 123 16.22 -7.00 -5.33
CA GLN A 123 16.75 -5.71 -4.90
C GLN A 123 18.28 -5.67 -4.72
N VAL A 124 18.93 -6.81 -4.41
CA VAL A 124 20.38 -6.87 -4.16
C VAL A 124 21.25 -6.65 -5.42
N GLY A 125 20.67 -6.70 -6.63
CA GLY A 125 21.40 -6.46 -7.87
C GLY A 125 22.31 -7.63 -8.29
N LEU A 126 21.70 -8.70 -8.80
CA LEU A 126 22.39 -9.94 -9.17
C LEU A 126 23.13 -9.83 -10.51
N ILE A 127 24.29 -10.48 -10.60
CA ILE A 127 25.17 -10.44 -11.80
C ILE A 127 24.79 -11.52 -12.82
N ASN A 128 24.45 -12.72 -12.38
CA ASN A 128 24.23 -13.85 -13.27
C ASN A 128 22.79 -13.83 -13.85
N GLN A 129 22.69 -13.67 -15.17
CA GLN A 129 21.40 -13.56 -15.85
C GLN A 129 20.48 -14.77 -15.66
N LYS A 130 21.00 -16.00 -15.63
CA LYS A 130 20.18 -17.19 -15.41
C LYS A 130 19.60 -17.23 -13.99
N VAL A 131 20.36 -16.75 -13.02
CA VAL A 131 19.89 -16.64 -11.63
C VAL A 131 18.82 -15.56 -11.50
N VAL A 132 19.00 -14.42 -12.18
CA VAL A 132 18.00 -13.35 -12.29
C VAL A 132 16.68 -13.87 -12.86
N GLU A 133 16.76 -14.62 -13.97
CA GLU A 133 15.58 -15.21 -14.62
C GLU A 133 14.83 -16.19 -13.71
N GLU A 134 15.56 -17.07 -12.99
CA GLU A 134 14.93 -18.02 -12.07
C GLU A 134 14.24 -17.30 -10.91
N ILE A 135 14.84 -16.25 -10.34
CA ILE A 135 14.23 -15.47 -9.27
C ILE A 135 13.00 -14.73 -9.77
N HIS A 136 13.07 -14.08 -10.95
CA HIS A 136 11.91 -13.41 -11.54
C HIS A 136 10.75 -14.37 -11.76
N LYS A 137 11.00 -15.58 -12.27
CA LYS A 137 9.98 -16.60 -12.46
C LYS A 137 9.29 -16.96 -11.14
N ASN A 138 10.07 -17.18 -10.07
CA ASN A 138 9.52 -17.50 -8.76
C ASN A 138 8.77 -16.32 -8.13
N TYR A 139 9.29 -15.10 -8.29
CA TYR A 139 8.61 -13.85 -7.87
C TYR A 139 7.26 -13.67 -8.56
N THR A 140 7.19 -13.83 -9.88
CA THR A 140 5.93 -13.73 -10.63
C THR A 140 4.95 -14.79 -10.19
N SER A 141 5.39 -16.05 -10.08
CA SER A 141 4.53 -17.16 -9.66
C SER A 141 3.96 -16.98 -8.26
N ILE A 142 4.78 -16.53 -7.29
CA ILE A 142 4.28 -16.29 -5.93
C ILE A 142 3.36 -15.07 -5.85
N THR A 143 3.60 -14.04 -6.69
CA THR A 143 2.73 -12.86 -6.79
C THR A 143 1.34 -13.26 -7.27
N GLU A 144 1.25 -14.07 -8.32
CA GLU A 144 -0.04 -14.61 -8.80
C GLU A 144 -0.74 -15.43 -7.72
N LYS A 145 0.01 -16.29 -7.01
CA LYS A 145 -0.53 -17.09 -5.90
C LYS A 145 -1.09 -16.21 -4.78
N ARG A 146 -0.39 -15.12 -4.44
CA ARG A 146 -0.84 -14.14 -3.44
C ARG A 146 -2.11 -13.43 -3.87
N ASN A 147 -2.15 -12.95 -5.12
CA ASN A 147 -3.33 -12.26 -5.65
C ASN A 147 -4.56 -13.16 -5.62
N ASN A 148 -4.41 -14.45 -5.99
CA ASN A 148 -5.49 -15.44 -5.91
C ASN A 148 -5.93 -15.69 -4.46
N PHE A 149 -4.99 -15.77 -3.52
CA PHE A 149 -5.31 -15.92 -2.10
C PHE A 149 -6.11 -14.73 -1.58
N ILE A 150 -5.62 -13.51 -1.81
CA ILE A 150 -6.30 -12.26 -1.45
C ILE A 150 -7.72 -12.21 -2.02
N GLN A 151 -7.88 -12.52 -3.30
CA GLN A 151 -9.19 -12.54 -3.95
C GLN A 151 -10.13 -13.56 -3.26
N SER A 152 -9.63 -14.77 -2.98
CA SER A 152 -10.41 -15.80 -2.29
C SER A 152 -10.84 -15.37 -0.87
N GLN A 153 -10.01 -14.61 -0.16
CA GLN A 153 -10.34 -14.08 1.16
C GLN A 153 -11.41 -13.00 1.07
N LEU A 154 -11.35 -12.13 0.06
CA LEU A 154 -12.39 -11.12 -0.17
C LEU A 154 -13.73 -11.79 -0.54
N GLU A 155 -13.73 -12.76 -1.44
CA GLU A 155 -14.94 -13.49 -1.85
C GLU A 155 -15.58 -14.24 -0.67
N LYS A 156 -14.76 -14.90 0.16
CA LYS A 156 -15.21 -15.67 1.32
C LYS A 156 -15.74 -14.79 2.46
N ASN A 157 -15.08 -13.67 2.73
CA ASN A 157 -15.35 -12.88 3.93
C ASN A 157 -16.29 -11.70 3.68
N ILE A 158 -16.52 -11.25 2.43
CA ILE A 158 -17.49 -10.19 2.13
C ILE A 158 -18.89 -10.78 1.91
N THR A 159 -19.63 -10.86 3.00
CA THR A 159 -21.00 -11.37 3.09
C THR A 159 -22.03 -10.24 2.98
N ASP A 160 -23.31 -10.56 3.15
CA ASP A 160 -24.39 -9.61 2.91
C ASP A 160 -24.39 -8.46 3.92
N SER A 161 -24.49 -7.23 3.40
CA SER A 161 -24.46 -5.97 4.16
C SER A 161 -23.13 -5.62 4.84
N ASP A 162 -22.01 -6.20 4.38
CA ASP A 162 -20.68 -5.81 4.90
C ASP A 162 -20.20 -4.46 4.37
N SER A 163 -19.57 -3.67 5.25
CA SER A 163 -18.82 -2.48 4.89
C SER A 163 -17.39 -2.70 5.34
N ILE A 164 -16.49 -2.88 4.38
CA ILE A 164 -15.11 -3.29 4.65
C ILE A 164 -14.16 -2.11 4.50
N LEU A 165 -13.08 -2.13 5.27
CA LEU A 165 -11.90 -1.29 5.08
C LEU A 165 -10.79 -2.13 4.45
N LEU A 166 -10.32 -1.72 3.27
CA LEU A 166 -9.14 -2.26 2.61
C LEU A 166 -7.99 -1.26 2.72
N ILE A 167 -6.91 -1.65 3.40
CA ILE A 167 -5.67 -0.87 3.47
C ILE A 167 -4.63 -1.58 2.60
N VAL A 168 -4.34 -1.04 1.42
CA VAL A 168 -3.60 -1.72 0.34
C VAL A 168 -2.60 -0.80 -0.35
N GLY A 169 -1.46 -1.32 -0.80
CA GLY A 169 -0.46 -0.55 -1.55
C GLY A 169 -0.93 -0.19 -2.97
N ASN A 170 -1.85 -0.98 -3.54
CA ASN A 170 -2.45 -0.72 -4.84
C ASN A 170 -3.98 -0.67 -4.74
N THR A 171 -4.56 0.52 -4.93
CA THR A 171 -6.01 0.74 -4.85
C THR A 171 -6.79 0.16 -6.03
N ALA A 172 -6.11 -0.24 -7.11
CA ALA A 172 -6.71 -0.96 -8.25
C ALA A 172 -6.91 -2.47 -7.98
N ILE A 173 -7.05 -2.86 -6.71
CA ILE A 173 -7.30 -4.23 -6.30
C ILE A 173 -8.64 -4.77 -6.85
N ASN A 174 -8.61 -6.03 -7.29
CA ASN A 174 -9.80 -6.76 -7.69
C ASN A 174 -10.63 -7.11 -6.45
N ILE A 175 -11.91 -6.74 -6.48
CA ILE A 175 -12.89 -7.09 -5.46
C ILE A 175 -14.15 -7.63 -6.17
N PRO A 176 -15.05 -8.33 -5.47
CA PRO A 176 -16.27 -8.86 -6.07
C PRO A 176 -17.14 -7.77 -6.73
N GLU A 177 -17.75 -8.08 -7.88
CA GLU A 177 -18.47 -7.11 -8.72
C GLU A 177 -19.68 -6.45 -8.01
N ASN A 178 -20.25 -7.12 -7.01
CA ASN A 178 -21.38 -6.61 -6.23
C ASN A 178 -20.96 -5.77 -5.01
N VAL A 179 -19.72 -5.28 -4.97
CA VAL A 179 -19.21 -4.42 -3.89
C VAL A 179 -18.97 -3.01 -4.43
N GLU A 180 -19.65 -2.04 -3.82
CA GLU A 180 -19.48 -0.63 -4.15
C GLU A 180 -18.11 -0.13 -3.65
N LYS A 181 -17.31 0.47 -4.54
CA LYS A 181 -15.95 0.95 -4.22
C LYS A 181 -15.94 2.42 -3.85
N PHE A 182 -15.28 2.74 -2.76
CA PHE A 182 -14.97 4.10 -2.35
C PHE A 182 -13.46 4.22 -2.14
N ILE A 183 -12.76 4.77 -3.12
CA ILE A 183 -11.33 5.04 -3.00
C ILE A 183 -11.15 6.35 -2.23
N ILE A 184 -10.43 6.29 -1.11
CA ILE A 184 -10.18 7.42 -0.22
C ILE A 184 -8.76 7.89 -0.47
N SER A 185 -8.64 8.92 -1.31
CA SER A 185 -7.37 9.53 -1.70
C SER A 185 -7.36 11.00 -1.28
N PRO A 186 -6.93 11.31 -0.04
CA PRO A 186 -6.84 12.69 0.43
C PRO A 186 -5.66 13.42 -0.23
N PRO A 187 -5.69 14.76 -0.38
CA PRO A 187 -4.60 15.52 -0.99
C PRO A 187 -3.26 15.38 -0.25
N GLU A 188 -3.29 15.03 1.04
CA GLU A 188 -2.11 14.72 1.85
C GLU A 188 -1.29 13.54 1.31
N LEU A 189 -1.91 12.62 0.55
CA LEU A 189 -1.19 11.55 -0.15
C LEU A 189 -0.28 12.15 -1.22
N ASP A 190 -0.83 12.98 -2.10
CA ASP A 190 -0.08 13.65 -3.17
C ASP A 190 1.02 14.55 -2.60
N GLU A 191 0.74 15.25 -1.49
CA GLU A 191 1.74 16.06 -0.80
C GLU A 191 2.91 15.24 -0.27
N LEU A 192 2.63 14.09 0.35
CA LEU A 192 3.65 13.18 0.85
C LEU A 192 4.47 12.61 -0.31
N GLU A 193 3.82 12.08 -1.35
CA GLU A 193 4.50 11.53 -2.53
C GLU A 193 5.40 12.56 -3.21
N ARG A 194 4.91 13.79 -3.37
CA ARG A 194 5.69 14.89 -3.92
C ARG A 194 6.89 15.22 -3.04
N TRP A 195 6.70 15.34 -1.72
CA TRP A 195 7.78 15.63 -0.77
C TRP A 195 8.86 14.53 -0.82
N VAL A 196 8.45 13.27 -0.90
CA VAL A 196 9.33 12.11 -1.02
C VAL A 196 10.19 12.21 -2.29
N ASN A 197 9.57 12.52 -3.43
CA ASN A 197 10.27 12.64 -4.70
C ASN A 197 11.26 13.82 -4.69
N GLU A 198 10.83 14.99 -4.22
CA GLU A 198 11.69 16.19 -4.12
C GLU A 198 12.89 15.96 -3.18
N THR A 199 12.66 15.28 -2.05
CA THR A 199 13.73 14.95 -1.08
C THR A 199 14.74 13.95 -1.66
N ASN A 200 14.26 12.92 -2.37
CA ASN A 200 15.13 11.96 -3.05
C ASN A 200 15.99 12.61 -4.14
N GLU A 201 15.42 13.52 -4.91
CA GLU A 201 16.18 14.28 -5.91
C GLU A 201 17.25 15.16 -5.26
N ALA A 202 16.93 15.83 -4.15
CA ALA A 202 17.88 16.66 -3.43
C ALA A 202 19.05 15.82 -2.87
N ILE A 203 18.75 14.67 -2.25
CA ILE A 203 19.75 13.72 -1.75
C ILE A 203 20.65 13.23 -2.90
N ARG A 204 20.07 12.85 -4.05
CA ARG A 204 20.84 12.43 -5.24
C ARG A 204 21.79 13.53 -5.72
N LYS A 205 21.29 14.77 -5.88
CA LYS A 205 22.10 15.91 -6.31
C LYS A 205 23.24 16.21 -5.33
N GLN A 206 22.98 16.11 -4.02
CA GLN A 206 24.02 16.30 -3.00
C GLN A 206 25.10 15.22 -3.08
N MET A 207 24.71 13.95 -3.27
CA MET A 207 25.68 12.86 -3.44
C MET A 207 26.54 13.03 -4.70
N GLU A 208 25.94 13.42 -5.83
CA GLU A 208 26.66 13.70 -7.08
C GLU A 208 27.67 14.84 -6.90
N GLN A 209 27.29 15.93 -6.22
CA GLN A 209 28.19 17.06 -5.94
C GLN A 209 29.35 16.67 -5.02
N GLN A 210 29.09 15.85 -3.99
CA GLN A 210 30.13 15.35 -3.09
C GLN A 210 31.12 14.43 -3.82
N GLN A 211 30.65 13.58 -4.73
CA GLN A 211 31.52 12.72 -5.55
C GLN A 211 32.38 13.53 -6.52
N GLN A 212 31.83 14.60 -7.12
CA GLN A 212 32.58 15.50 -8.01
C GLN A 212 33.62 16.32 -7.26
N GLN A 213 33.34 16.74 -6.02
CA GLN A 213 34.30 17.46 -5.18
C GLN A 213 35.40 16.57 -4.59
N GLN A 214 35.18 15.25 -4.53
CA GLN A 214 36.14 14.26 -4.03
C GLN A 214 37.00 13.61 -5.13
N GLN A 215 36.76 13.89 -6.42
CA GLN A 215 37.69 13.54 -7.49
C GLN A 215 38.86 14.54 -7.51
N PRO A 216 40.10 14.13 -7.19
CA PRO A 216 41.25 15.00 -7.42
C PRO A 216 41.47 15.15 -8.93
N GLU A 217 41.89 16.33 -9.38
CA GLU A 217 42.59 16.46 -10.66
C GLU A 217 43.87 15.60 -10.61
N SER A 218 43.77 14.32 -10.98
CA SER A 218 44.96 13.47 -11.17
C SER A 218 45.28 13.38 -12.65
N THR A 219 46.28 14.17 -13.02
CA THR A 219 47.21 13.91 -14.12
C THR A 219 47.56 12.42 -14.20
N GLN A 220 47.64 11.89 -15.43
CA GLN A 220 48.05 10.54 -15.80
C GLN A 220 49.01 9.84 -14.81
N ASN A 221 48.57 8.74 -14.19
CA ASN A 221 49.32 7.47 -14.16
C ASN A 221 48.55 6.31 -13.51
N ASN A 222 48.36 5.25 -14.31
CA ASN A 222 48.28 3.82 -13.98
C ASN A 222 48.43 3.38 -12.50
N LYS A 223 47.41 2.74 -11.92
CA LYS A 223 47.20 1.28 -11.86
C LYS A 223 46.04 0.97 -10.90
N SER A 224 45.21 0.05 -11.34
CA SER A 224 44.03 -0.52 -10.68
C SER A 224 44.38 -1.31 -9.41
N GLU A 225 43.73 -0.99 -8.30
CA GLU A 225 43.45 -1.91 -7.21
C GLU A 225 41.99 -1.72 -6.72
N ASP A 226 41.46 -2.86 -6.32
CA ASP A 226 40.09 -3.21 -5.94
C ASP A 226 39.69 -2.62 -4.58
N ASP A 227 38.47 -2.11 -4.49
CA ASP A 227 37.66 -1.99 -3.26
C ASP A 227 36.24 -1.60 -3.73
N GLY A 228 35.18 -2.35 -3.47
CA GLY A 228 34.83 -2.94 -2.19
C GLY A 228 33.68 -2.13 -1.59
N SER A 229 32.44 -2.55 -1.88
CA SER A 229 31.21 -2.19 -1.13
C SER A 229 30.86 -0.69 -1.03
N GLY A 230 30.24 -0.15 -2.09
CA GLY A 230 29.45 1.08 -2.00
C GLY A 230 28.05 0.76 -1.46
N ASN A 231 27.85 0.82 -0.15
CA ASN A 231 26.51 0.74 0.44
C ASN A 231 25.69 1.94 -0.06
N SER A 232 24.69 1.71 -0.90
CA SER A 232 23.85 2.77 -1.47
C SER A 232 22.98 3.40 -0.36
N LYS A 233 23.41 4.56 0.15
CA LYS A 233 22.61 5.45 1.03
C LYS A 233 21.48 6.16 0.26
N LEU A 234 20.86 5.49 -0.71
CA LEU A 234 19.63 5.98 -1.32
C LEU A 234 18.49 5.65 -0.34
N TRP A 235 17.82 6.68 0.17
CA TRP A 235 16.57 6.47 0.87
C TRP A 235 15.53 6.05 -0.17
N THR A 236 15.08 4.81 -0.10
CA THR A 236 13.97 4.29 -0.92
C THR A 236 12.73 4.26 -0.04
N PRO A 237 11.63 4.93 -0.43
CA PRO A 237 10.34 4.64 0.18
C PRO A 237 10.04 3.16 -0.09
N GLY A 238 9.89 2.39 0.97
CA GLY A 238 9.43 1.00 0.90
C GLY A 238 7.94 0.92 0.58
#